data_AF-A0A8E0VFM0-F1
#
_entry.id   AF-A0A8E0VFM0-F1
#
_cell.length_a   1.000
_cell.length_b   1.000
_cell.length_c   1.000
_cell.angle_alpha   90.00
_cell.angle_beta   90.00
_cell.angle_gamma   90.00
#
_symmetry.space_group_name_H-M   'P 1'
#
loop_
_entity.id
_entity.type
_entity.pdbx_description
1 polymer ?
#
loop_
_entity_poly.entity_id
_entity_poly.type
_entity_poly.pdbx_seq_one_letter_code
_entity_poly.pdbx_strand_id
1 'polypeptide(L)'
;MANITSQLVDRRSHARSLLERQARVLIEDAENHRSIFHKLDARNLLLYEFYYSSVACCTRRIALAVLLLLPFFEWPSSLTLSSDLRLQPQRPRLPCGVTEAIEAGCIVILLIDSTILAVVFGRISLLHNPWLLGRFILFPVYTIDWAVSLCMGCNEFYRIRRFLRPYFLISGSQMMKKLLKSLKRTLPKLLSTLFLLLFWLVCATLVALCLLARPPDVSPPHTSVFTQLSNSFPDFYTSMFNLLVLLTTANHPDGESCRCFLVSLFMLVTVVTAVDPNLQRL
;
A
#
# COMPACT_ATOMS: atom_id res chain seq x y z
N MET A 1 27.08 -60.51 14.16
CA MET A 1 27.53 -59.78 12.95
C MET A 1 26.38 -59.42 12.00
N ALA A 2 25.39 -60.29 11.77
CA ALA A 2 24.25 -60.00 10.86
C ALA A 2 23.38 -58.78 11.24
N ASN A 3 23.27 -58.45 12.53
CA ASN A 3 22.47 -57.29 13.00
C ASN A 3 23.17 -55.94 12.78
N ILE A 4 24.49 -55.94 12.59
CA ILE A 4 25.28 -54.71 12.39
C ILE A 4 25.28 -54.32 10.91
N THR A 5 25.37 -55.31 10.02
CA THR A 5 25.32 -55.11 8.57
C THR A 5 23.94 -54.65 8.11
N SER A 6 22.85 -55.17 8.68
CA SER A 6 21.48 -54.70 8.38
C SER A 6 21.27 -53.24 8.79
N GLN A 7 21.70 -52.83 9.99
CA GLN A 7 21.59 -51.44 10.46
C GLN A 7 22.45 -50.46 9.65
N LEU A 8 23.62 -50.89 9.17
CA LEU A 8 24.48 -50.07 8.31
C LEU A 8 23.88 -49.87 6.91
N VAL A 9 23.28 -50.91 6.33
CA VAL A 9 22.57 -50.81 5.04
C VAL A 9 21.37 -49.89 5.16
N ASP A 10 20.60 -50.01 6.24
CA ASP A 10 19.42 -49.18 6.49
C ASP A 10 19.79 -47.70 6.67
N ARG A 11 20.83 -47.38 7.48
CA ARG A 11 21.35 -46.00 7.60
C ARG A 11 21.81 -45.40 6.27
N ARG A 12 22.46 -46.20 5.42
CA ARG A 12 22.97 -45.73 4.13
C ARG A 12 21.83 -45.47 3.14
N SER A 13 20.78 -46.29 3.19
CA SER A 13 19.57 -46.10 2.39
C SER A 13 18.84 -44.81 2.81
N HIS A 14 18.72 -44.57 4.13
CA HIS A 14 18.08 -43.37 4.64
C HIS A 14 18.87 -42.10 4.30
N ALA A 15 20.20 -42.13 4.39
CA ALA A 15 21.05 -41.00 4.01
C ALA A 15 20.93 -40.65 2.51
N ARG A 16 20.84 -41.65 1.62
CA ARG A 16 20.61 -41.43 0.18
C ARG A 16 19.25 -40.77 -0.07
N SER A 17 18.19 -41.29 0.57
CA SER A 17 16.84 -40.71 0.42
C SER A 17 16.76 -39.24 0.87
N LEU A 18 17.52 -38.86 1.91
CA LEU A 18 17.62 -37.49 2.38
C LEU A 18 18.32 -36.58 1.35
N LEU A 19 19.44 -37.03 0.79
CA LEU A 19 20.21 -36.29 -0.22
C LEU A 19 19.40 -36.06 -1.49
N GLU A 20 18.67 -37.07 -1.97
CA GLU A 20 17.78 -36.96 -3.12
C GLU A 20 16.67 -35.92 -2.87
N ARG A 21 16.13 -35.87 -1.64
CA ARG A 21 15.11 -34.91 -1.25
C ARG A 21 15.65 -33.48 -1.17
N GLN A 22 16.85 -33.31 -0.61
CA GLN A 22 17.54 -32.02 -0.57
C GLN A 22 17.81 -31.51 -2.00
N ALA A 23 18.33 -32.36 -2.88
CA ALA A 23 18.59 -32.00 -4.27
C ALA A 23 17.32 -31.54 -5.00
N ARG A 24 16.21 -32.28 -4.83
CA ARG A 24 14.90 -31.90 -5.40
C ARG A 24 14.46 -30.51 -4.93
N VAL A 25 14.50 -30.26 -3.63
CA VAL A 25 14.08 -28.97 -3.05
C VAL A 25 14.94 -27.81 -3.58
N LEU A 26 16.25 -28.00 -3.69
CA LEU A 26 17.15 -26.97 -4.23
C LEU A 26 16.90 -26.66 -5.71
N ILE A 27 16.60 -27.68 -6.53
CA ILE A 27 16.24 -27.50 -7.93
C ILE A 27 14.90 -26.74 -8.05
N GLU A 28 13.90 -27.14 -7.26
CA GLU A 28 12.59 -26.48 -7.23
C GLU A 28 12.68 -25.03 -6.73
N ASP A 29 13.60 -24.75 -5.82
CA ASP A 29 13.89 -23.40 -5.34
C ASP A 29 14.55 -22.53 -6.41
N ALA A 30 15.47 -23.11 -7.20
CA ALA A 30 16.10 -22.41 -8.30
C ALA A 30 15.08 -22.03 -9.39
N GLU A 31 14.19 -22.97 -9.74
CA GLU A 31 13.09 -22.76 -10.70
C GLU A 31 12.13 -21.65 -10.22
N ASN A 32 11.77 -21.66 -8.94
CA ASN A 32 10.82 -20.69 -8.37
C ASN A 32 11.51 -19.41 -7.83
N HIS A 33 12.80 -19.22 -8.09
CA HIS A 33 13.59 -18.08 -7.62
C HIS A 33 13.51 -17.83 -6.10
N ARG A 34 13.49 -18.91 -5.31
CA ARG A 34 13.46 -18.89 -3.84
C ARG A 34 14.89 -18.84 -3.27
N SER A 35 15.02 -18.35 -2.05
CA SER A 35 16.32 -18.24 -1.37
C SER A 35 16.63 -19.49 -0.53
N ILE A 36 17.91 -19.91 -0.50
CA ILE A 36 18.38 -21.19 0.05
C ILE A 36 18.59 -21.14 1.59
N PHE A 37 18.05 -20.14 2.28
CA PHE A 37 18.37 -19.92 3.71
C PHE A 37 17.62 -20.84 4.69
N HIS A 38 17.06 -21.96 4.23
CA HIS A 38 16.31 -22.90 5.07
C HIS A 38 17.21 -24.04 5.60
N LYS A 39 16.83 -24.63 6.74
CA LYS A 39 17.59 -25.76 7.31
C LYS A 39 17.33 -27.05 6.50
N LEU A 40 18.39 -27.80 6.20
CA LEU A 40 18.33 -29.03 5.40
C LEU A 40 18.09 -30.32 6.22
N ASP A 41 17.55 -30.20 7.43
CA ASP A 41 17.23 -31.36 8.28
C ASP A 41 15.97 -32.10 7.78
N ALA A 42 15.90 -33.42 7.98
CA ALA A 42 14.77 -34.26 7.53
C ALA A 42 13.40 -33.71 7.95
N ARG A 43 13.26 -33.27 9.21
CA ARG A 43 12.00 -32.72 9.74
C ARG A 43 11.68 -31.34 9.19
N ASN A 44 12.69 -30.50 8.99
CA ASN A 44 12.52 -29.15 8.46
C ASN A 44 12.17 -29.19 6.98
N LEU A 45 12.72 -30.16 6.23
CA LEU A 45 12.34 -30.40 4.83
C LEU A 45 10.88 -30.84 4.70
N LEU A 46 10.38 -31.73 5.57
CA LEU A 46 8.98 -32.12 5.58
C LEU A 46 8.06 -30.90 5.79
N LEU A 47 8.42 -30.04 6.75
CA LEU A 47 7.67 -28.82 7.04
C LEU A 47 7.73 -27.82 5.86
N TYR A 48 8.88 -27.72 5.19
CA TYR A 48 9.10 -26.89 4.02
C TYR A 48 8.22 -27.32 2.84
N GLU A 49 8.22 -28.62 2.53
CA GLU A 49 7.37 -29.18 1.48
C GLU A 49 5.89 -29.02 1.79
N PHE A 50 5.49 -29.22 3.04
CA PHE A 50 4.12 -28.94 3.47
C PHE A 50 3.74 -27.46 3.27
N TYR A 51 4.63 -26.54 3.65
CA TYR A 51 4.41 -25.09 3.50
C TYR A 51 4.29 -24.65 2.03
N TYR A 52 5.06 -25.26 1.13
CA TYR A 52 5.01 -24.98 -0.30
C TYR A 52 3.99 -25.81 -1.08
N SER A 53 3.30 -26.76 -0.42
CA SER A 53 2.23 -27.53 -1.04
C SER A 53 1.14 -26.62 -1.62
N SER A 54 0.49 -27.09 -2.69
CA SER A 54 -0.61 -26.37 -3.35
C SER A 54 -1.75 -26.06 -2.38
N VAL A 55 -2.03 -26.98 -1.45
CA VAL A 55 -3.09 -26.82 -0.43
C VAL A 55 -2.73 -25.71 0.55
N ALA A 56 -1.54 -25.73 1.16
CA ALA A 56 -1.13 -24.68 2.10
C ALA A 56 -1.08 -23.30 1.42
N CYS A 57 -0.57 -23.25 0.19
CA CYS A 57 -0.56 -22.03 -0.61
C CYS A 57 -1.98 -21.52 -0.90
N CYS A 58 -2.90 -22.41 -1.27
CA CYS A 58 -4.31 -22.09 -1.51
C CYS A 58 -4.98 -21.56 -0.24
N THR A 59 -4.85 -22.26 0.89
CA THR A 59 -5.41 -21.84 2.19
C THR A 59 -4.93 -20.45 2.57
N ARG A 60 -3.63 -20.15 2.43
CA ARG A 60 -3.10 -18.81 2.69
C ARG A 60 -3.70 -17.75 1.76
N ARG A 61 -3.83 -18.05 0.46
CA ARG A 61 -4.42 -17.13 -0.52
C ARG A 61 -5.88 -16.86 -0.21
N ILE A 62 -6.65 -17.89 0.14
CA ILE A 62 -8.06 -17.77 0.53
C ILE A 62 -8.18 -16.93 1.80
N ALA A 63 -7.39 -17.21 2.84
CA ALA A 63 -7.42 -16.44 4.09
C ALA A 63 -7.11 -14.94 3.85
N LEU A 64 -6.13 -14.63 3.00
CA LEU A 64 -5.83 -13.25 2.60
C LEU A 64 -6.97 -12.62 1.79
N ALA A 65 -7.56 -13.35 0.85
CA ALA A 65 -8.67 -12.87 0.04
C ALA A 65 -9.89 -12.55 0.91
N VAL A 66 -10.25 -13.46 1.83
CA VAL A 66 -11.34 -13.24 2.79
C VAL A 66 -11.05 -12.03 3.66
N LEU A 67 -9.84 -11.88 4.19
CA LEU A 67 -9.46 -10.74 5.03
C LEU A 67 -9.59 -9.39 4.30
N LEU A 68 -9.21 -9.35 3.02
CA LEU A 68 -9.29 -8.15 2.18
C LEU A 68 -10.72 -7.87 1.66
N LEU A 69 -11.57 -8.88 1.54
CA LEU A 69 -12.97 -8.73 1.14
C LEU A 69 -13.91 -8.44 2.32
N LEU A 70 -13.51 -8.77 3.54
CA LEU A 70 -14.31 -8.55 4.75
C LEU A 70 -14.79 -7.08 4.92
N PRO A 71 -14.03 -6.02 4.58
CA PRO A 71 -14.50 -4.63 4.67
C PRO A 71 -15.77 -4.32 3.87
N PHE A 72 -16.10 -5.09 2.82
CA PHE A 72 -17.35 -4.91 2.07
C PHE A 72 -18.60 -5.27 2.90
N PHE A 73 -18.43 -6.18 3.86
CA PHE A 73 -19.47 -6.70 4.76
C PHE A 73 -19.51 -5.96 6.11
N GLU A 74 -18.39 -5.36 6.51
CA GLU A 74 -18.31 -4.55 7.72
C GLU A 74 -18.92 -3.15 7.53
N TRP A 75 -19.15 -2.44 8.63
CA TRP A 75 -19.65 -1.06 8.56
C TRP A 75 -18.53 -0.07 8.17
N PRO A 76 -18.74 0.86 7.22
CA PRO A 76 -19.93 1.02 6.38
C PRO A 76 -20.01 -0.05 5.27
N SER A 77 -21.13 -0.77 5.19
CA SER A 77 -21.31 -1.84 4.21
C SER A 77 -21.53 -1.28 2.81
N SER A 78 -20.88 -1.87 1.81
CA SER A 78 -21.03 -1.52 0.39
C SER A 78 -22.11 -2.33 -0.33
N LEU A 79 -22.86 -3.16 0.40
CA LEU A 79 -23.95 -4.00 -0.11
C LEU A 79 -25.23 -3.18 -0.34
N THR A 80 -25.15 -2.19 -1.24
CA THR A 80 -26.30 -1.39 -1.68
C THR A 80 -26.34 -1.37 -3.20
N LEU A 81 -27.55 -1.42 -3.77
CA LEU A 81 -27.75 -1.42 -5.22
C LEU A 81 -27.25 -0.13 -5.88
N SER A 82 -27.34 0.99 -5.17
CA SER A 82 -26.88 2.30 -5.62
C SER A 82 -26.04 2.96 -4.52
N SER A 83 -25.07 3.78 -4.93
CA SER A 83 -24.27 4.64 -4.06
C SER A 83 -24.85 6.05 -3.91
N ASP A 84 -25.97 6.36 -4.58
CA ASP A 84 -26.58 7.69 -4.51
C ASP A 84 -27.11 7.99 -3.10
N LEU A 85 -26.57 9.06 -2.51
CA LEU A 85 -26.95 9.54 -1.18
C LEU A 85 -28.41 10.02 -1.13
N ARG A 86 -28.97 10.46 -2.26
CA ARG A 86 -30.36 10.93 -2.36
C ARG A 86 -31.36 9.82 -2.09
N LEU A 87 -31.02 8.58 -2.44
CA LEU A 87 -31.88 7.42 -2.31
C LEU A 87 -31.91 6.83 -0.88
N GLN A 88 -31.01 7.29 0.02
CA GLN A 88 -30.87 6.79 1.40
C GLN A 88 -31.09 5.27 1.55
N PRO A 89 -30.35 4.42 0.80
CA PRO A 89 -30.58 2.98 0.84
C PRO A 89 -30.29 2.42 2.24
N GLN A 90 -31.21 1.60 2.76
CA GLN A 90 -31.03 0.92 4.04
C GLN A 90 -29.90 -0.11 3.91
N ARG A 91 -28.82 0.10 4.65
CA ARG A 91 -27.62 -0.72 4.61
C ARG A 91 -27.80 -1.97 5.49
N PRO A 92 -27.64 -3.19 4.95
CA PRO A 92 -27.73 -4.41 5.75
C PRO A 92 -26.60 -4.44 6.78
N ARG A 93 -26.95 -4.68 8.05
CA ARG A 93 -25.98 -4.81 9.14
C ARG A 93 -25.86 -6.27 9.53
N LEU A 94 -24.69 -6.85 9.34
CA LEU A 94 -24.39 -8.19 9.83
C LEU A 94 -24.18 -8.17 11.35
N PRO A 95 -24.52 -9.27 12.06
CA PRO A 95 -24.22 -9.40 13.46
C PRO A 95 -22.70 -9.32 13.68
N CYS A 96 -22.30 -8.46 14.61
CA CYS A 96 -20.91 -8.08 14.79
C CYS A 96 -19.99 -9.27 15.13
N GLY A 97 -20.48 -10.23 15.91
CA GLY A 97 -19.72 -11.43 16.29
C GLY A 97 -19.32 -12.30 15.08
N VAL A 98 -20.10 -12.32 14.00
CA VAL A 98 -19.79 -13.16 12.83
C VAL A 98 -18.59 -12.60 12.06
N THR A 99 -18.58 -11.29 11.80
CA THR A 99 -17.45 -10.65 11.09
C THR A 99 -16.17 -10.73 11.90
N GLU A 100 -16.23 -10.47 13.21
CA GLU A 100 -15.06 -10.55 14.09
C GLU A 100 -14.55 -11.99 14.25
N ALA A 101 -15.42 -13.01 14.20
CA ALA A 101 -15.02 -14.42 14.25
C ALA A 101 -14.34 -14.88 12.96
N ILE A 102 -14.87 -14.49 11.78
CA ILE A 102 -14.24 -14.78 10.48
C ILE A 102 -12.85 -14.13 10.41
N GLU A 103 -12.75 -12.89 10.87
CA GLU A 103 -11.49 -12.15 10.95
C GLU A 103 -10.47 -12.86 11.84
N ALA A 104 -10.87 -13.23 13.07
CA ALA A 104 -10.02 -13.96 14.00
C ALA A 104 -9.54 -15.30 13.40
N GLY A 105 -10.43 -16.05 12.75
CA GLY A 105 -10.08 -17.29 12.05
C GLY A 105 -9.02 -17.09 10.97
N CYS A 106 -9.15 -16.05 10.14
CA CYS A 106 -8.16 -15.72 9.12
C CYS A 106 -6.80 -15.35 9.73
N ILE A 107 -6.79 -14.56 10.80
CA ILE A 107 -5.55 -14.17 11.47
C ILE A 107 -4.85 -15.35 12.13
N VAL A 108 -5.60 -16.29 12.73
CA VAL A 108 -5.04 -17.53 13.28
C VAL A 108 -4.38 -18.37 12.17
N ILE A 109 -5.02 -18.51 11.01
CA ILE A 109 -4.43 -19.22 9.86
C ILE A 109 -3.12 -18.55 9.43
N LEU A 110 -3.10 -17.22 9.32
CA LEU A 110 -1.89 -16.46 8.95
C LEU A 110 -0.78 -16.52 10.01
N LEU A 111 -1.16 -16.60 11.29
CA LEU A 111 -0.24 -16.80 12.39
C LEU A 111 0.42 -18.18 12.29
N ILE A 112 -0.37 -19.25 12.08
CA ILE A 112 0.15 -20.60 11.89
C ILE A 112 1.10 -20.64 10.68
N ASP A 113 0.70 -20.09 9.54
CA ASP A 113 1.56 -19.96 8.35
C ASP A 113 2.91 -19.28 8.66
N SER A 114 2.85 -18.15 9.39
CA SER A 114 4.04 -17.39 9.77
C SER A 114 4.93 -18.14 10.77
N THR A 115 4.34 -18.92 11.68
CA THR A 115 5.10 -19.76 12.62
C THR A 115 5.79 -20.94 11.94
N ILE A 116 5.13 -21.62 11.00
CA ILE A 116 5.74 -22.66 10.17
C ILE A 116 6.95 -22.09 9.43
N LEU A 117 6.76 -20.93 8.78
CA LEU A 117 7.83 -20.25 8.06
C LEU A 117 9.01 -19.87 8.99
N ALA A 118 8.73 -19.37 10.19
CA ALA A 118 9.73 -19.04 11.20
C ALA A 118 10.54 -20.25 11.67
N VAL A 119 9.89 -21.41 11.84
CA VAL A 119 10.55 -22.65 12.23
C VAL A 119 11.50 -23.12 11.12
N VAL A 120 11.07 -23.06 9.86
CA VAL A 120 11.88 -23.54 8.71
C VAL A 120 13.14 -22.69 8.48
N PHE A 121 13.01 -21.35 8.51
CA PHE A 121 14.16 -20.45 8.36
C PHE A 121 15.03 -20.34 9.63
N GLY A 122 14.48 -20.66 10.79
CA GLY A 122 15.15 -20.55 12.08
C GLY A 122 15.15 -19.11 12.65
N ARG A 123 15.33 -19.03 13.97
CA ARG A 123 15.18 -17.78 14.76
C ARG A 123 16.14 -16.66 14.36
N ILE A 124 17.40 -16.99 14.05
CA ILE A 124 18.42 -15.98 13.71
C ILE A 124 18.08 -15.34 12.35
N SER A 125 17.71 -16.15 11.36
CA SER A 125 17.29 -15.69 10.04
C SER A 125 16.00 -14.87 10.11
N LEU A 126 15.11 -15.19 11.06
CA LEU A 126 13.88 -14.43 11.28
C LEU A 126 14.13 -12.99 11.71
N LEU A 127 15.04 -12.75 12.65
CA LEU A 127 15.36 -11.40 13.14
C LEU A 127 15.96 -10.51 12.05
N HIS A 128 16.68 -11.11 11.10
CA HIS A 128 17.27 -10.38 9.97
C HIS A 128 16.23 -10.02 8.89
N ASN A 129 15.08 -10.69 8.86
CA ASN A 129 14.05 -10.47 7.85
C ASN A 129 12.96 -9.49 8.36
N PRO A 130 13.01 -8.18 8.01
CA PRO A 130 12.10 -7.18 8.57
C PRO A 130 10.63 -7.43 8.21
N TRP A 131 10.37 -8.07 7.07
CA TRP A 131 9.01 -8.43 6.64
C TRP A 131 8.39 -9.55 7.47
N LEU A 132 9.19 -10.52 7.91
CA LEU A 132 8.71 -11.61 8.75
C LEU A 132 8.58 -11.13 10.19
N LEU A 133 9.56 -10.37 10.67
CA LEU A 133 9.52 -9.74 11.99
C LEU A 133 8.30 -8.82 12.14
N GLY A 134 8.01 -8.00 11.13
CA GLY A 134 6.85 -7.11 11.17
C GLY A 134 5.51 -7.87 11.21
N ARG A 135 5.39 -9.08 10.65
CA ARG A 135 4.18 -9.92 10.86
C ARG A 135 4.01 -10.28 12.34
N PHE A 136 5.09 -10.71 13.00
CA PHE A 136 5.07 -11.04 14.43
C PHE A 136 4.78 -9.83 15.33
N ILE A 137 5.18 -8.63 14.94
CA ILE A 137 4.83 -7.40 15.65
C ILE A 137 3.37 -7.01 15.40
N LEU A 138 2.83 -7.24 14.21
CA LEU A 138 1.46 -6.87 13.89
C LEU A 138 0.42 -7.81 14.48
N PHE A 139 0.70 -9.11 14.61
CA PHE A 139 -0.23 -10.05 15.27
C PHE A 139 -0.71 -9.58 16.66
N PRO A 140 0.16 -9.21 17.62
CA PRO A 140 -0.30 -8.75 18.93
C PRO A 140 -1.10 -7.45 18.84
N VAL A 141 -0.66 -6.49 18.02
CA VAL A 141 -1.42 -5.23 17.78
C VAL A 141 -2.82 -5.55 17.25
N TYR A 142 -2.91 -6.49 16.31
CA TYR A 142 -4.17 -6.96 15.74
C TYR A 142 -5.07 -7.60 16.80
N THR A 143 -4.52 -8.48 17.64
CA THR A 143 -5.30 -9.17 18.69
C THR A 143 -5.77 -8.22 19.78
N ILE A 144 -4.99 -7.20 20.13
CA ILE A 144 -5.37 -6.19 21.14
C ILE A 144 -6.55 -5.38 20.61
N ASP A 145 -6.43 -4.82 19.41
CA ASP A 145 -7.51 -4.03 18.79
C ASP A 145 -8.77 -4.90 18.63
N TRP A 146 -8.63 -6.17 18.25
CA TRP A 146 -9.75 -7.12 18.13
C TRP A 146 -10.43 -7.38 19.48
N ALA A 147 -9.65 -7.59 20.54
CA ALA A 147 -10.17 -7.76 21.88
C ALA A 147 -10.90 -6.50 22.37
N VAL A 148 -10.35 -5.29 22.13
CA VAL A 148 -11.01 -4.02 22.45
C VAL A 148 -12.36 -3.89 21.75
N SER A 149 -12.42 -4.21 20.45
CA SER A 149 -13.67 -4.14 19.70
C SER A 149 -14.72 -5.15 20.19
N LEU A 150 -14.33 -6.33 20.68
CA LEU A 150 -15.23 -7.27 21.33
C LEU A 150 -15.74 -6.74 22.68
N CYS A 151 -14.83 -6.21 23.50
CA CYS A 151 -15.18 -5.64 24.81
C CYS A 151 -16.15 -4.45 24.69
N MET A 152 -16.03 -3.64 23.63
CA MET A 152 -16.91 -2.50 23.37
C MET A 152 -18.19 -2.85 22.60
N GLY A 153 -18.50 -4.14 22.40
CA GLY A 153 -19.70 -4.56 21.67
C GLY A 153 -19.74 -4.06 20.22
N CYS A 154 -18.57 -3.88 19.62
CA CYS A 154 -18.37 -3.42 18.24
C CYS A 154 -18.92 -2.01 17.92
N ASN A 155 -19.13 -1.18 18.94
CA ASN A 155 -19.54 0.21 18.82
C ASN A 155 -18.34 1.18 18.78
N GLU A 156 -17.38 0.92 17.89
CA GLU A 156 -16.14 1.67 17.78
C GLU A 156 -16.04 2.36 16.42
N PHE A 157 -15.74 3.66 16.42
CA PHE A 157 -15.67 4.46 15.19
C PHE A 157 -14.39 4.19 14.38
N TYR A 158 -13.26 4.01 15.05
CA TYR A 158 -11.96 3.82 14.40
C TYR A 158 -11.45 2.39 14.64
N ARG A 159 -11.35 1.60 13.56
CA ARG A 159 -10.78 0.24 13.62
C ARG A 159 -9.41 0.21 12.98
N ILE A 160 -8.37 0.27 13.80
CA ILE A 160 -6.96 0.39 13.33
C ILE A 160 -6.56 -0.85 12.54
N ARG A 161 -7.06 -2.04 12.91
CA ARG A 161 -6.88 -3.32 12.20
C ARG A 161 -7.05 -3.25 10.69
N ARG A 162 -8.01 -2.48 10.19
CA ARG A 162 -8.32 -2.41 8.75
C ARG A 162 -7.15 -1.87 7.93
N PHE A 163 -6.43 -0.89 8.46
CA PHE A 163 -5.25 -0.31 7.82
C PHE A 163 -4.05 -1.28 7.81
N LEU A 164 -4.03 -2.25 8.73
CA LEU A 164 -2.96 -3.23 8.85
C LEU A 164 -3.15 -4.42 7.88
N ARG A 165 -4.36 -4.70 7.40
CA ARG A 165 -4.65 -5.85 6.52
C ARG A 165 -3.80 -5.88 5.22
N PRO A 166 -3.59 -4.76 4.50
CA PRO A 166 -2.74 -4.75 3.32
C PRO A 166 -1.30 -5.19 3.58
N TYR A 167 -0.80 -5.05 4.83
CA TYR A 167 0.53 -5.52 5.19
C TYR A 167 0.67 -7.04 5.03
N PHE A 168 -0.34 -7.82 5.40
CA PHE A 168 -0.28 -9.29 5.27
C PHE A 168 -0.17 -9.74 3.81
N LEU A 169 -0.82 -9.00 2.90
CA LEU A 169 -0.68 -9.19 1.45
C LEU A 169 0.73 -8.84 0.96
N ILE A 170 1.22 -7.65 1.33
CA ILE A 170 2.55 -7.16 0.90
C ILE A 170 3.66 -8.07 1.42
N SER A 171 3.60 -8.45 2.70
CA SER A 171 4.60 -9.30 3.34
C SER A 171 4.63 -10.72 2.73
N GLY A 172 3.56 -11.17 2.07
CA GLY A 172 3.50 -12.48 1.40
C GLY A 172 4.00 -12.49 -0.05
N SER A 173 3.99 -11.33 -0.74
CA SER A 173 4.35 -11.24 -2.16
C SER A 173 5.78 -10.74 -2.36
N GLN A 174 6.62 -11.51 -3.05
CA GLN A 174 7.98 -11.07 -3.41
C GLN A 174 7.98 -9.92 -4.42
N MET A 175 7.05 -9.95 -5.39
CA MET A 175 6.94 -8.90 -6.40
C MET A 175 6.52 -7.56 -5.77
N MET A 176 5.58 -7.60 -4.83
CA MET A 176 5.14 -6.39 -4.13
C MET A 176 6.26 -5.75 -3.30
N LYS A 177 7.07 -6.58 -2.62
CA LYS A 177 8.26 -6.10 -1.89
C LYS A 177 9.27 -5.42 -2.82
N LYS A 178 9.52 -6.01 -4.00
CA LYS A 178 10.39 -5.43 -5.02
C LYS A 178 9.85 -4.09 -5.53
N LEU A 179 8.54 -4.02 -5.79
CA LEU A 179 7.86 -2.78 -6.19
C LEU A 179 8.00 -1.69 -5.12
N LEU A 180 7.70 -1.99 -3.86
CA LEU A 180 7.86 -1.03 -2.76
C LEU A 180 9.30 -0.58 -2.56
N LYS A 181 10.27 -1.49 -2.73
CA LYS A 181 11.69 -1.13 -2.69
C LYS A 181 12.07 -0.19 -3.83
N SER A 182 11.51 -0.39 -5.02
CA SER A 182 11.67 0.51 -6.17
C SER A 182 11.05 1.88 -5.89
N LEU A 183 9.80 1.91 -5.41
CA LEU A 183 9.09 3.14 -5.05
C LEU A 183 9.82 3.94 -3.96
N LYS A 184 10.35 3.26 -2.93
CA LYS A 184 11.15 3.89 -1.88
C LYS A 184 12.41 4.55 -2.45
N ARG A 185 13.04 3.95 -3.46
CA ARG A 185 14.24 4.50 -4.11
C ARG A 185 13.91 5.72 -4.97
N THR A 186 12.73 5.79 -5.58
CA THR A 186 12.31 6.94 -6.40
C THR A 186 11.75 8.10 -5.57
N LEU A 187 11.25 7.82 -4.37
CA LEU A 187 10.65 8.80 -3.46
C LEU A 187 11.50 10.06 -3.20
N PRO A 188 12.81 10.00 -2.90
CA PRO A 188 13.59 11.22 -2.67
C PRO A 188 13.67 12.14 -3.90
N LYS A 189 13.73 11.56 -5.11
CA LYS A 189 13.73 12.35 -6.36
C LYS A 189 12.38 13.02 -6.58
N LEU A 190 11.28 12.28 -6.36
CA LEU A 190 9.92 12.83 -6.47
C LEU A 190 9.66 13.94 -5.46
N LEU A 191 10.18 13.80 -4.24
CA LEU A 191 10.04 14.79 -3.18
C LEU A 191 10.79 16.09 -3.53
N SER A 192 11.98 16.01 -4.12
CA SER A 192 12.69 17.19 -4.63
C SER A 192 11.89 17.93 -5.71
N THR A 193 11.35 17.20 -6.69
CA THR A 193 10.50 17.80 -7.73
C THR A 193 9.20 18.37 -7.17
N LEU A 194 8.63 17.75 -6.13
CA LEU A 194 7.43 18.24 -5.44
C LEU A 194 7.71 19.56 -4.71
N PHE A 195 8.87 19.70 -4.06
CA PHE A 195 9.27 20.94 -3.40
C PHE A 195 9.47 22.08 -4.41
N LEU A 196 10.11 21.80 -5.54
CA LEU A 196 10.26 22.80 -6.61
C LEU A 196 8.89 23.23 -7.17
N LEU A 197 7.99 22.26 -7.37
CA LEU A 197 6.63 22.53 -7.83
C LEU A 197 5.84 23.37 -6.82
N LEU A 198 5.93 23.06 -5.52
CA LEU A 198 5.28 23.83 -4.46
C LEU A 198 5.83 25.26 -4.39
N PHE A 199 7.15 25.41 -4.50
CA PHE A 199 7.79 26.73 -4.55
C PHE A 199 7.29 27.55 -5.74
N TRP A 200 7.27 26.95 -6.94
CA TRP A 200 6.71 27.59 -8.13
C TRP A 200 5.27 28.03 -7.92
N LEU A 201 4.45 27.15 -7.32
CA LEU A 201 3.05 27.42 -7.06
C LEU A 201 2.87 28.60 -6.08
N VAL A 202 3.67 28.67 -5.01
CA VAL A 202 3.67 29.82 -4.09
C VAL A 202 4.11 31.11 -4.80
N CYS A 203 5.20 31.11 -5.56
CA CYS A 203 5.62 32.29 -6.31
C CYS A 203 4.55 32.75 -7.31
N ALA A 204 3.94 31.83 -8.05
CA ALA A 204 2.87 32.11 -9.00
C ALA A 204 1.64 32.70 -8.31
N THR A 205 1.28 32.23 -7.11
CA THR A 205 0.17 32.80 -6.33
C THR A 205 0.42 34.23 -5.88
N LEU A 206 1.64 34.54 -5.41
CA LEU A 206 1.99 35.91 -5.01
C LEU A 206 1.94 36.86 -6.22
N VAL A 207 2.45 36.43 -7.37
CA VAL A 207 2.36 37.20 -8.62
C VAL A 207 0.90 37.37 -9.06
N ALA A 208 0.09 36.31 -9.00
CA ALA A 208 -1.32 36.38 -9.34
C ALA A 208 -2.08 37.36 -8.43
N LEU A 209 -1.82 37.35 -7.12
CA LEU A 209 -2.41 38.32 -6.19
C LEU A 209 -1.90 39.74 -6.48
N CYS A 210 -0.61 39.95 -6.72
CA CYS A 210 -0.10 41.28 -7.07
C CYS A 210 -0.69 41.83 -8.39
N LEU A 211 -1.00 40.97 -9.37
CA LEU A 211 -1.52 41.38 -10.67
C LEU A 211 -3.06 41.48 -10.73
N LEU A 212 -3.77 40.63 -9.97
CA LEU A 212 -5.23 40.46 -10.08
C LEU A 212 -5.99 40.82 -8.79
N ALA A 213 -5.33 41.04 -7.64
CA ALA A 213 -6.02 41.49 -6.44
C ALA A 213 -6.57 42.90 -6.66
N ARG A 214 -7.89 43.06 -6.48
CA ARG A 214 -8.54 44.37 -6.48
C ARG A 214 -8.41 45.04 -5.11
N PRO A 215 -8.17 46.36 -5.05
CA PRO A 215 -8.40 47.12 -3.84
C PRO A 215 -9.91 47.12 -3.49
N PRO A 216 -10.27 47.04 -2.19
CA PRO A 216 -11.66 46.88 -1.75
C PRO A 216 -12.59 48.08 -2.08
N ASP A 217 -12.07 49.23 -2.50
CA ASP A 217 -12.82 50.49 -2.58
C ASP A 217 -13.18 50.99 -3.99
N VAL A 218 -13.00 50.17 -5.04
CA VAL A 218 -13.29 50.60 -6.42
C VAL A 218 -14.59 49.97 -6.92
N SER A 219 -15.63 50.80 -7.07
CA SER A 219 -16.92 50.47 -7.68
C SER A 219 -16.74 49.75 -9.03
N PRO A 220 -17.55 48.71 -9.33
CA PRO A 220 -17.28 47.80 -10.43
C PRO A 220 -17.31 48.51 -11.79
N PRO A 221 -16.21 48.48 -12.59
CA PRO A 221 -16.33 48.80 -14.00
C PRO A 221 -17.19 47.72 -14.68
N HIS A 222 -18.05 48.13 -15.62
CA HIS A 222 -19.05 47.33 -16.34
C HIS A 222 -18.49 46.18 -17.21
N THR A 223 -17.25 45.74 -17.00
CA THR A 223 -16.62 44.65 -17.74
C THR A 223 -16.75 43.34 -16.96
N SER A 224 -17.78 42.54 -17.30
CA SER A 224 -18.13 41.25 -16.67
C SER A 224 -16.94 40.31 -16.46
N VAL A 225 -15.98 40.31 -17.40
CA VAL A 225 -14.82 39.42 -17.42
C VAL A 225 -13.82 39.70 -16.29
N PHE A 226 -13.52 40.97 -15.98
CA PHE A 226 -12.53 41.32 -14.94
C PHE A 226 -13.08 41.04 -13.53
N THR A 227 -14.39 41.13 -13.36
CA THR A 227 -15.09 40.88 -12.10
C THR A 227 -15.13 39.38 -11.78
N GLN A 228 -15.32 38.51 -12.78
CA GLN A 228 -15.24 37.06 -12.58
C GLN A 228 -13.81 36.59 -12.31
N LEU A 229 -12.80 37.17 -12.96
CA LEU A 229 -11.40 36.84 -12.73
C LEU A 229 -10.91 37.27 -11.33
N SER A 230 -11.31 38.47 -10.89
CA SER A 230 -11.00 38.97 -9.54
C SER A 230 -11.65 38.15 -8.43
N ASN A 231 -12.87 37.62 -8.66
CA ASN A 231 -13.53 36.71 -7.72
C ASN A 231 -12.88 35.31 -7.64
N SER A 232 -12.08 34.94 -8.65
CA SER A 232 -11.35 33.67 -8.67
C SER A 232 -10.03 33.73 -7.88
N PHE A 233 -9.51 34.94 -7.60
CA PHE A 233 -8.27 35.16 -6.85
C PHE A 233 -8.44 36.17 -5.69
N PRO A 234 -9.36 35.93 -4.73
CA PRO A 234 -9.63 36.89 -3.65
C PRO A 234 -8.59 36.83 -2.53
N ASP A 235 -8.19 35.61 -2.14
CA ASP A 235 -7.30 35.33 -1.01
C ASP A 235 -6.16 34.38 -1.43
N PHE A 236 -5.08 34.36 -0.66
CA PHE A 236 -3.91 33.53 -0.94
C PHE A 236 -4.25 32.03 -1.03
N TYR A 237 -4.98 31.49 -0.06
CA TYR A 237 -5.32 30.06 -0.02
C TYR A 237 -6.21 29.64 -1.20
N THR A 238 -7.24 30.42 -1.50
CA THR A 238 -8.17 30.17 -2.61
C THR A 238 -7.46 30.27 -3.95
N SER A 239 -6.60 31.28 -4.11
CA SER A 239 -5.75 31.47 -5.29
C SER A 239 -4.78 30.30 -5.50
N MET A 240 -4.14 29.83 -4.42
CA MET A 240 -3.23 28.69 -4.42
C MET A 240 -3.93 27.39 -4.80
N PHE A 241 -5.12 27.13 -4.23
CA PHE A 241 -5.91 25.97 -4.58
C PHE A 241 -6.40 26.02 -6.04
N ASN A 242 -6.88 27.17 -6.50
CA ASN A 242 -7.31 27.35 -7.90
C ASN A 242 -6.17 27.12 -8.88
N LEU A 243 -4.95 27.59 -8.58
CA LEU A 243 -3.75 27.30 -9.37
C LEU A 243 -3.32 25.84 -9.29
N LEU A 244 -3.49 25.17 -8.14
CA LEU A 244 -3.24 23.73 -8.01
C LEU A 244 -4.21 22.91 -8.86
N VAL A 245 -5.50 23.27 -8.87
CA VAL A 245 -6.50 22.61 -9.70
C VAL A 245 -6.22 22.87 -11.18
N LEU A 246 -5.79 24.09 -11.54
CA LEU A 246 -5.35 24.43 -12.90
C LEU A 246 -4.12 23.63 -13.33
N LEU A 247 -3.15 23.42 -12.43
CA LEU A 247 -1.97 22.58 -12.68
C LEU A 247 -2.36 21.13 -12.98
N THR A 248 -3.41 20.62 -12.33
CA THR A 248 -4.00 19.30 -12.64
C THR A 248 -4.95 19.32 -13.85
N THR A 249 -5.08 20.47 -14.53
CA THR A 249 -5.96 20.74 -15.68
C THR A 249 -7.45 20.42 -15.48
N ALA A 250 -7.89 20.18 -14.24
CA ALA A 250 -9.27 19.78 -13.93
C ALA A 250 -10.30 20.92 -14.13
N ASN A 251 -9.86 22.18 -14.07
CA ASN A 251 -10.70 23.36 -14.27
C ASN A 251 -10.37 24.11 -15.57
N HIS A 252 -9.86 23.45 -16.61
CA HIS A 252 -9.57 24.12 -17.89
C HIS A 252 -10.87 24.67 -18.50
N PRO A 253 -11.07 25.99 -18.64
CA PRO A 253 -12.27 26.53 -19.26
C PRO A 253 -12.01 26.84 -20.73
N ASP A 254 -13.03 26.63 -21.55
CA ASP A 254 -13.02 27.04 -22.94
C ASP A 254 -12.97 28.58 -23.01
N GLY A 255 -11.96 29.13 -23.70
CA GLY A 255 -11.88 30.53 -24.15
C GLY A 255 -11.47 31.60 -23.13
N GLU A 256 -12.04 31.66 -21.93
CA GLU A 256 -11.99 32.90 -21.10
C GLU A 256 -10.87 32.97 -20.05
N SER A 257 -10.23 31.85 -19.67
CA SER A 257 -9.04 31.86 -18.77
C SER A 257 -7.69 31.99 -19.48
N CYS A 258 -7.69 32.32 -20.77
CA CYS A 258 -6.49 32.40 -21.60
C CYS A 258 -5.42 33.37 -21.03
N ARG A 259 -5.81 34.44 -20.32
CA ARG A 259 -4.85 35.38 -19.69
C ARG A 259 -4.17 34.83 -18.44
N CYS A 260 -4.88 34.08 -17.59
CA CYS A 260 -4.28 33.39 -16.44
C CYS A 260 -3.40 32.23 -16.87
N PHE A 261 -3.79 31.53 -17.93
CA PHE A 261 -2.98 30.48 -18.54
C PHE A 261 -1.69 31.05 -19.15
N LEU A 262 -1.76 32.22 -19.82
CA LEU A 262 -0.58 32.93 -20.33
C LEU A 262 0.39 33.35 -19.22
N VAL A 263 -0.09 33.84 -18.08
CA VAL A 263 0.77 34.18 -16.92
C VAL A 263 1.38 32.91 -16.32
N SER A 264 0.60 31.85 -16.15
CA SER A 264 1.11 30.55 -15.68
C SER A 264 2.15 29.95 -16.64
N LEU A 265 1.93 30.05 -17.96
CA LEU A 265 2.82 29.53 -18.99
C LEU A 265 4.10 30.38 -19.10
N PHE A 266 4.00 31.71 -19.01
CA PHE A 266 5.15 32.62 -19.01
C PHE A 266 6.05 32.40 -17.79
N MET A 267 5.45 32.18 -16.62
CA MET A 267 6.16 31.89 -15.36
C MET A 267 6.74 30.47 -15.32
N LEU A 268 6.06 29.49 -15.92
CA LEU A 268 6.55 28.12 -16.03
C LEU A 268 7.71 28.01 -17.03
N VAL A 269 7.65 28.74 -18.15
CA VAL A 269 8.77 28.86 -19.10
C VAL A 269 9.97 29.53 -18.44
N THR A 270 9.79 30.63 -17.70
CA THR A 270 10.92 31.30 -17.01
C THR A 270 11.58 30.41 -15.95
N VAL A 271 10.79 29.68 -15.15
CA VAL A 271 11.34 28.78 -14.13
C VAL A 271 11.99 27.53 -14.74
N VAL A 272 11.42 26.95 -15.80
CA VAL A 272 12.07 25.83 -16.52
C VAL A 272 13.37 26.29 -17.19
N THR A 273 13.41 27.48 -17.78
CA THR A 273 14.65 28.05 -18.36
C THR A 273 15.70 28.40 -17.32
N ALA A 274 15.31 28.68 -16.08
CA ALA A 274 16.23 28.96 -14.98
C ALA A 274 16.83 27.69 -14.35
N VAL A 275 16.15 26.54 -14.47
CA VAL A 275 16.57 25.25 -13.88
C VAL A 275 17.43 24.41 -14.83
N ASP A 276 17.32 24.57 -16.15
CA ASP A 276 18.20 23.92 -17.12
C ASP A 276 18.58 24.85 -18.30
N PRO A 277 19.74 25.52 -18.26
CA PRO A 277 20.16 26.43 -19.33
C PRO A 277 20.51 25.69 -20.64
N ASN A 278 20.56 24.35 -20.65
CA ASN A 278 20.83 23.58 -21.87
C ASN A 278 19.57 23.34 -22.73
N LEU A 279 18.37 23.68 -22.24
CA LEU A 279 17.12 23.59 -23.01
C LEU A 279 16.91 24.78 -23.97
N GLN A 280 17.91 25.66 -24.13
CA GLN A 280 17.93 26.76 -25.11
C GLN A 280 18.63 26.40 -26.44
N ARG A 281 19.15 25.17 -26.60
CA ARG A 281 19.86 24.73 -27.82
C ARG A 281 19.09 23.71 -28.69
N LEU A 282 17.76 23.72 -28.64
CA LEU A 282 16.90 22.98 -29.57
C LEU A 282 15.87 23.92 -30.16
#